data_AF-A0A528V3T8-F1
#
_entry.id   AF-A0A528V3T8-F1
#
_cell.length_a   1.000
_cell.length_b   1.000
_cell.length_c   1.000
_cell.angle_alpha   90.00
_cell.angle_beta   90.00
_cell.angle_gamma   90.00
#
_symmetry.space_group_name_H-M   'P 1'
#
loop_
_entity.id
_entity.type
_entity.pdbx_description
1 polymer ?
#
loop_
_entity_poly.entity_id
_entity_poly.type
_entity_poly.pdbx_seq_one_letter_code
_entity_poly.pdbx_strand_id
1 'polypeptide(L)'
;FLLLVNVFFRPIDKINSVIETYPKGIAGFRRYAALLDTEPDIADRPGAFDAPTLKGAISYRDVSFGYSGERPVLKNINLDIAAG
;
A
#
# COMPACT_ATOMS: atom_id res chain seq x y z
N PHE A 1 -44.24 -36.47 4.14
CA PHE A 1 -44.10 -35.69 2.89
C PHE A 1 -43.88 -34.20 3.17
N LEU A 2 -44.85 -33.45 3.73
CA LEU A 2 -44.73 -32.01 4.03
C LEU A 2 -43.57 -31.63 4.98
N LEU A 3 -43.21 -32.50 5.93
CA LEU A 3 -42.06 -32.31 6.84
C LEU A 3 -40.70 -32.35 6.12
N LEU A 4 -40.55 -33.21 5.11
CA LEU A 4 -39.32 -33.32 4.32
C LEU A 4 -39.13 -32.07 3.45
N VAL A 5 -40.21 -31.57 2.84
CA VAL A 5 -40.17 -30.37 1.99
C VAL A 5 -39.64 -29.14 2.75
N ASN A 6 -40.08 -28.91 3.98
CA ASN A 6 -39.60 -27.81 4.83
C ASN A 6 -38.12 -27.92 5.25
N VAL A 7 -37.56 -29.14 5.28
CA VAL A 7 -36.14 -29.37 5.58
C VAL A 7 -35.26 -29.04 4.36
N PHE A 8 -35.79 -29.19 3.14
CA PHE A 8 -35.09 -28.86 1.90
C PHE A 8 -35.14 -27.37 1.53
N PHE A 9 -36.19 -26.63 1.92
CA PHE A 9 -36.29 -25.19 1.63
C PHE A 9 -35.35 -24.33 2.50
N ARG A 10 -35.14 -24.68 3.78
CA ARG A 10 -34.27 -23.90 4.69
C ARG A 10 -32.80 -23.74 4.23
N PRO A 11 -32.13 -24.77 3.67
CA PRO A 11 -30.80 -24.62 3.08
C PRO A 11 -30.77 -23.71 1.84
N ILE A 12 -31.83 -23.74 1.01
CA ILE A 12 -31.92 -22.91 -0.20
C ILE A 12 -31.99 -21.42 0.17
N ASP A 13 -32.77 -21.07 1.19
CA ASP A 13 -32.85 -19.69 1.69
C ASP A 13 -31.50 -19.20 2.23
N LYS A 14 -30.74 -20.07 2.91
CA LYS A 14 -29.37 -19.76 3.36
C LYS A 14 -28.40 -19.54 2.20
N ILE A 15 -28.50 -20.35 1.15
CA ILE A 15 -27.67 -20.18 -0.06
C ILE A 15 -27.97 -18.84 -0.74
N ASN A 16 -29.25 -18.47 -0.86
CA ASN A 16 -29.64 -17.18 -1.43
C ASN A 16 -29.06 -15.99 -0.64
N SER A 17 -29.12 -16.03 0.70
CA SER A 17 -28.53 -14.99 1.54
C SER A 17 -27.01 -14.84 1.37
N VAL A 18 -26.30 -15.96 1.17
CA VAL A 18 -24.85 -15.95 0.87
C VAL A 18 -24.57 -15.39 -0.51
N ILE A 19 -25.38 -15.73 -1.53
CA ILE A 19 -25.23 -15.21 -2.90
C ILE A 19 -25.37 -13.68 -2.92
N GLU A 20 -26.23 -13.10 -2.08
CA GLU A 20 -26.39 -11.64 -1.97
C GLU A 20 -25.22 -10.95 -1.24
N THR A 21 -24.59 -11.64 -0.29
CA THR A 21 -23.52 -11.07 0.56
C THR A 21 -22.12 -11.28 -0.05
N TYR A 22 -21.95 -12.31 -0.87
CA TYR A 22 -20.67 -12.69 -1.47
C TYR A 22 -20.04 -11.61 -2.36
N PRO A 23 -20.77 -10.94 -3.29
CA PRO A 23 -20.21 -9.88 -4.11
C PRO A 23 -19.70 -8.68 -3.29
N LYS A 24 -20.40 -8.35 -2.20
CA LYS A 24 -20.02 -7.24 -1.29
C LYS A 24 -18.72 -7.56 -0.55
N GLY A 25 -18.55 -8.81 -0.09
CA GLY A 25 -17.33 -9.26 0.58
C GLY A 25 -16.11 -9.30 -0.35
N ILE A 26 -16.28 -9.83 -1.56
CA ILE A 26 -15.18 -9.96 -2.53
C ILE A 26 -14.65 -8.60 -3.01
N ALA A 27 -15.52 -7.60 -3.18
CA ALA A 27 -15.08 -6.26 -3.54
C ALA A 27 -14.17 -5.63 -2.47
N GLY A 28 -14.52 -5.79 -1.19
CA GLY A 28 -13.70 -5.35 -0.07
C GLY A 28 -12.36 -6.10 0.00
N PHE A 29 -12.40 -7.42 -0.17
CA PHE A 29 -11.21 -8.26 -0.17
C PHE A 29 -10.23 -7.89 -1.29
N ARG A 30 -10.72 -7.63 -2.50
CA ARG A 30 -9.88 -7.19 -3.62
C ARG A 30 -9.18 -5.86 -3.34
N ARG A 31 -9.86 -4.88 -2.74
CA ARG A 31 -9.25 -3.60 -2.35
C ARG A 31 -8.17 -3.79 -1.28
N TYR A 32 -8.41 -4.68 -0.32
CA TYR A 32 -7.45 -5.00 0.72
C TYR A 32 -6.20 -5.69 0.15
N ALA A 33 -6.39 -6.67 -0.73
CA ALA A 33 -5.27 -7.31 -1.42
C ALA A 33 -4.45 -6.31 -2.24
N ALA A 34 -5.11 -5.42 -2.99
CA ALA A 34 -4.43 -4.37 -3.75
C ALA A 34 -3.61 -3.41 -2.86
N LEU A 35 -4.08 -3.12 -1.65
CA LEU A 35 -3.34 -2.32 -0.68
C LEU A 35 -2.11 -3.06 -0.16
N LEU A 36 -2.22 -4.36 0.14
CA LEU A 36 -1.09 -5.17 0.58
C LEU A 36 -0.02 -5.33 -0.50
N ASP A 37 -0.44 -5.41 -1.77
CA ASP A 37 0.44 -5.50 -2.93
C ASP A 37 1.02 -4.13 -3.34
N THR A 38 0.65 -3.03 -2.67
CA THR A 38 1.20 -1.71 -2.99
C THR A 38 2.66 -1.65 -2.57
N GLU A 39 3.56 -1.47 -3.54
CA GLU A 39 4.99 -1.33 -3.28
C GLU A 39 5.31 -0.03 -2.53
N PRO A 40 6.29 -0.03 -1.59
CA PRO A 40 6.70 1.19 -0.90
C PRO A 40 7.30 2.21 -1.87
N ASP A 41 6.89 3.47 -1.75
CA ASP A 41 7.45 4.57 -2.56
C ASP A 41 8.96 4.77 -2.32
N ILE A 42 9.45 4.39 -1.14
CA ILE A 42 10.86 4.44 -0.75
C ILE A 42 11.19 3.12 -0.06
N ALA A 43 12.03 2.32 -0.72
CA ALA A 43 12.51 1.05 -0.21
C ALA A 43 14.05 1.02 -0.16
N ASP A 44 14.59 0.26 0.78
CA ASP A 44 16.02 0.01 0.86
C ASP A 44 16.51 -0.77 -0.36
N ARG A 45 17.74 -0.46 -0.77
CA ARG A 45 18.40 -1.16 -1.87
C ARG A 45 18.83 -2.54 -1.41
N PRO A 46 18.94 -3.55 -2.30
CA PRO A 46 19.54 -4.83 -1.95
C PRO A 46 20.94 -4.64 -1.35
N GLY A 47 21.17 -5.20 -0.16
CA GLY A 47 22.44 -5.06 0.56
C GLY A 47 22.65 -3.71 1.25
N ALA A 48 21.60 -2.92 1.46
CA ALA A 48 21.66 -1.76 2.34
C ALA A 48 22.16 -2.16 3.73
N PHE A 49 23.00 -1.32 4.32
CA PHE A 49 23.55 -1.49 5.65
C PHE A 49 23.16 -0.29 6.51
N ASP A 50 23.13 -0.50 7.82
CA ASP A 50 22.75 0.56 8.75
C ASP A 50 23.73 1.73 8.68
N ALA A 51 23.18 2.94 8.71
CA ALA A 51 24.00 4.14 8.71
C ALA A 51 24.97 4.11 9.92
N PRO A 52 26.29 4.30 9.71
CA PRO A 52 27.24 4.39 10.80
C PRO A 52 27.02 5.68 11.59
N THR A 53 27.72 5.86 12.71
CA THR A 53 27.71 7.13 13.45
C THR A 53 28.11 8.30 12.54
N LEU A 54 27.16 9.19 12.25
CA LEU A 54 27.35 10.31 11.34
C LEU A 54 27.98 11.49 12.07
N LYS A 55 28.90 12.19 11.40
CA LYS A 55 29.61 13.36 11.95
C LYS A 55 28.87 14.69 11.77
N GLY A 56 27.69 14.68 11.14
CA GLY A 56 26.86 15.88 10.98
C GLY A 56 27.21 16.79 9.78
N ALA A 57 28.22 16.46 8.98
CA ALA A 57 28.46 17.15 7.71
C ALA A 57 27.41 16.75 6.65
N ILE A 58 26.75 17.72 6.04
CA ILE A 58 25.66 17.51 5.06
C ILE A 58 26.09 18.07 3.71
N SER A 59 25.96 17.27 2.65
CA SER A 59 26.27 17.68 1.28
C SER A 59 25.12 17.33 0.35
N TYR A 60 24.55 18.33 -0.29
CA TYR A 60 23.64 18.20 -1.41
C TYR A 60 24.45 18.32 -2.69
N ARG A 61 24.34 17.34 -3.58
CA ARG A 61 25.00 17.33 -4.90
C ARG A 61 23.96 17.17 -6.00
N ASP A 62 23.84 18.20 -6.83
CA ASP A 62 22.95 18.27 -7.99
C ASP A 62 21.50 17.86 -7.70
N VAL A 63 21.00 18.22 -6.51
CA VAL A 63 19.69 17.77 -6.06
C VAL A 63 18.57 18.56 -6.73
N SER A 64 17.63 17.83 -7.32
CA SER A 64 16.36 18.36 -7.85
C SER A 64 15.21 17.59 -7.24
N PHE A 65 14.15 18.29 -6.84
CA PHE A 65 13.03 17.70 -6.11
C PHE A 65 11.70 18.33 -6.53
N GLY A 66 10.65 17.52 -6.60
CA GLY A 66 9.27 17.97 -6.83
C GLY A 66 8.29 16.88 -6.43
N TYR A 67 7.11 17.27 -5.94
CA TYR A 67 6.11 16.34 -5.39
C TYR A 67 5.32 15.57 -6.44
N SER A 68 4.94 16.21 -7.56
CA SER A 68 4.02 15.64 -8.55
C SER A 68 4.61 15.57 -9.98
N GLY A 69 5.93 15.69 -10.12
CA GLY A 69 6.63 15.64 -11.42
C GLY A 69 6.38 16.84 -12.35
N GLU A 70 5.26 17.55 -12.23
CA GLU A 70 4.86 18.63 -13.13
C GLU A 70 5.72 19.90 -12.96
N ARG A 71 6.17 20.22 -11.74
CA ARG A 71 7.02 21.39 -11.46
C ARG A 71 8.04 21.07 -10.37
N PRO A 72 9.36 21.17 -10.66
CA PRO A 72 10.39 21.00 -9.63
C PRO A 72 10.36 22.19 -8.66
N VAL A 73 10.37 21.90 -7.37
CA VAL A 73 10.50 22.87 -6.26
C VAL A 73 11.97 23.25 -6.06
N LEU A 74 12.85 22.25 -6.09
CA LEU A 74 14.30 22.45 -6.06
C LEU A 74 14.87 22.05 -7.42
N LYS A 75 15.83 22.85 -7.93
CA LYS A 75 16.51 22.61 -9.20
C LYS A 75 18.02 22.76 -9.02
N ASN A 76 18.75 21.67 -9.26
CA ASN A 76 20.21 21.63 -9.31
C ASN A 76 20.90 22.32 -8.12
N ILE A 77 20.42 22.03 -6.90
CA ILE A 77 20.98 22.61 -5.68
C ILE A 77 22.24 21.85 -5.28
N ASN A 78 23.31 22.62 -5.05
CA ASN A 78 24.56 22.17 -4.46
C ASN A 78 24.78 22.98 -3.17
N LEU A 79 24.93 22.28 -2.04
CA LEU A 79 25.08 22.91 -0.73
C LEU A 79 25.94 22.03 0.17
N ASP A 80 26.94 22.63 0.80
CA ASP A 80 27.77 21.97 1.79
C ASP A 80 27.62 22.68 3.14
N ILE A 81 27.28 21.90 4.16
CA ILE A 81 27.13 22.36 5.54
C ILE A 81 28.16 21.61 6.37
N ALA A 82 29.09 22.36 6.96
CA ALA A 82 30.10 21.81 7.86
C ALA A 82 29.45 21.24 9.13
N ALA A 83 30.08 20.20 9.69
CA ALA A 83 29.73 19.72 11.02
C ALA A 83 29.99 20.85 12.05
N GLY A 84 29.04 21.03 12.97
CA GLY A 84 29.14 22.00 14.08
C GLY A 84 30.07 21.54 15.19
#